data_AF-A0A1S3GVP4-F1
#
_entry.id   AF-A0A1S3GVP4-F1
#
_cell.length_a   1.000
_cell.length_b   1.000
_cell.length_c   1.000
_cell.angle_alpha   90.00
_cell.angle_beta   90.00
_cell.angle_gamma   90.00
#
_symmetry.space_group_name_H-M   'P 1'
#
loop_
_entity.id
_entity.type
_entity.pdbx_description
1 polymer ?
#
loop_
_entity_poly.entity_id
_entity_poly.type
_entity_poly.pdbx_seq_one_letter_code
_entity_poly.pdbx_strand_id
1 'polypeptide(L)'
;LNFSTPLSTNIVSVCQASGLEAVERVETTRRYRLSFAHPPSAEIEAIALVALHDRMTEQHFPNPIQSFSPENIPAPLHGPINILAEGRAALEKANQELGLALDSWDLDFYTKRFQELQRNPSTVEAFDLAQSN
;
A
#
# COMPACT_ATOMS: atom_id res chain seq x y z
N LEU A 1 5.72 3.62 10.71
CA LEU A 1 5.31 2.26 10.31
C LEU A 1 3.89 2.34 9.75
N ASN A 2 3.73 2.22 8.43
CA ASN A 2 2.47 2.52 7.72
C ASN A 2 1.53 1.33 7.53
N PHE A 3 1.92 0.12 7.94
CA PHE A 3 1.09 -1.08 7.93
C PHE A 3 0.95 -1.63 9.34
N SER A 4 -0.18 -2.25 9.69
CA SER A 4 -0.38 -2.93 10.98
C SER A 4 -0.41 -4.44 10.78
N THR A 5 0.22 -5.20 11.68
CA THR A 5 0.22 -6.66 11.59
C THR A 5 -1.11 -7.25 12.06
N PRO A 6 -1.53 -8.44 11.58
CA PRO A 6 -2.71 -9.13 12.13
C PRO A 6 -2.61 -9.39 13.63
N LEU A 7 -1.39 -9.62 14.14
CA LEU A 7 -1.11 -9.80 15.56
C LEU A 7 -1.41 -8.53 16.36
N SER A 8 -1.02 -7.35 15.83
CA SER A 8 -1.36 -6.05 16.42
C SER A 8 -2.85 -5.89 16.62
N THR A 9 -3.65 -6.16 15.58
CA THR A 9 -5.12 -6.11 15.66
C THR A 9 -5.67 -7.01 16.77
N ASN A 10 -5.19 -8.25 16.86
CA ASN A 10 -5.64 -9.19 17.88
C ASN A 10 -5.25 -8.76 19.30
N ILE A 11 -4.03 -8.26 19.51
CA ILE A 11 -3.57 -7.77 20.82
C ILE A 11 -4.39 -6.55 21.25
N VAL A 12 -4.59 -5.59 20.34
CA VAL A 12 -5.41 -4.39 20.63
C VAL A 12 -6.84 -4.80 20.98
N SER A 13 -7.42 -5.77 20.27
CA SER A 13 -8.75 -6.31 20.59
C SER A 13 -8.81 -6.89 22.02
N VAL A 14 -7.79 -7.63 22.44
CA VAL A 14 -7.70 -8.15 23.82
C VAL A 14 -7.53 -7.02 24.84
N CYS A 15 -6.71 -6.01 24.54
CA CYS A 15 -6.54 -4.83 25.39
C CYS A 15 -7.87 -4.10 25.61
N GLN A 16 -8.62 -3.85 24.54
CA GLN A 16 -9.94 -3.23 24.59
C GLN A 16 -10.91 -4.07 25.45
N ALA A 17 -10.98 -5.38 25.21
CA ALA A 17 -11.82 -6.29 26.01
C ALA A 17 -11.43 -6.33 27.50
N SER A 18 -10.18 -6.00 27.82
CA SER A 18 -9.65 -5.95 29.19
C SER A 18 -9.74 -4.56 29.84
N GLY A 19 -10.36 -3.57 29.18
CA GLY A 19 -10.49 -2.19 29.68
C GLY A 19 -9.23 -1.31 29.51
N LEU A 20 -8.25 -1.75 28.72
CA LEU A 20 -7.04 -0.98 28.39
C LEU A 20 -7.26 -0.14 27.13
N GLU A 21 -8.21 0.79 27.18
CA GLU A 21 -8.68 1.57 26.02
C GLU A 21 -7.62 2.53 25.44
N ALA A 22 -6.64 2.94 26.25
CA ALA A 22 -5.55 3.83 25.82
C ALA A 22 -4.55 3.14 24.87
N VAL A 23 -4.63 1.82 24.70
CA VAL A 23 -3.72 1.07 23.81
C VAL A 23 -4.28 1.08 22.39
N GLU A 24 -3.79 2.00 21.57
CA GLU A 24 -4.22 2.13 20.17
C GLU A 24 -3.47 1.17 19.23
N ARG A 25 -2.25 0.77 19.59
CA ARG A 25 -1.40 -0.06 18.74
C ARG A 25 -0.32 -0.81 19.52
N VAL A 26 -0.12 -2.08 19.19
CA VAL A 26 0.97 -2.91 19.72
C VAL A 26 1.59 -3.70 18.59
N GLU A 27 2.90 -3.58 18.38
CA GLU A 27 3.61 -4.38 17.37
C GLU A 27 4.66 -5.28 18.01
N THR A 28 4.91 -6.41 17.37
CA THR A 28 5.99 -7.31 17.76
C THR A 28 7.18 -7.17 16.85
N THR A 29 8.37 -7.09 17.44
CA THR A 29 9.64 -7.06 16.70
C THR A 29 10.52 -8.23 17.13
N ARG A 30 11.35 -8.74 16.21
CA ARG A 30 12.38 -9.72 16.51
C ARG A 30 13.74 -9.03 16.54
N ARG A 31 14.48 -9.20 17.64
CA ARG A 31 15.85 -8.68 17.78
C ARG A 31 16.84 -9.83 17.72
N TYR A 32 17.66 -9.83 16.68
CA TYR A 32 18.76 -10.78 16.55
C TYR A 32 20.04 -10.19 17.14
N ARG A 33 20.74 -10.99 17.94
CA ARG A 33 22.11 -10.68 18.38
C ARG A 33 23.04 -11.63 17.64
N LEU A 34 23.70 -11.13 16.61
CA LEU A 34 24.67 -11.88 15.83
C LEU A 34 26.04 -11.78 16.49
N SER A 35 26.73 -12.91 16.61
CA SER A 35 28.09 -12.98 17.18
C SER A 35 29.02 -13.55 16.13
N PHE A 36 30.14 -12.87 15.90
CA PHE A 36 31.12 -13.24 14.90
C PHE A 36 32.50 -13.36 15.55
N ALA A 37 33.33 -14.29 15.07
CA ALA A 37 34.70 -14.45 15.57
C ALA A 37 35.57 -13.23 15.26
N HIS A 38 35.27 -12.52 14.16
CA HIS A 38 35.87 -11.26 13.76
C HIS A 38 34.75 -10.30 13.33
N PRO A 39 34.96 -8.97 13.35
CA PRO A 39 33.98 -8.02 12.84
C PRO A 39 33.50 -8.41 11.42
N PRO A 40 32.20 -8.54 11.18
CA PRO A 40 31.68 -8.95 9.88
C PRO A 40 31.95 -7.86 8.83
N SER A 41 32.13 -8.26 7.58
CA SER A 41 32.07 -7.32 6.45
C SER A 41 30.62 -6.93 6.16
N ALA A 42 30.42 -5.80 5.47
CA ALA A 42 29.10 -5.35 5.04
C ALA A 42 28.35 -6.40 4.18
N GLU A 43 29.08 -7.21 3.41
CA GLU A 43 28.52 -8.31 2.61
C GLU A 43 27.91 -9.40 3.50
N ILE A 44 28.59 -9.78 4.58
CA ILE A 44 28.11 -10.79 5.54
C ILE A 44 26.87 -10.26 6.27
N GLU A 45 26.86 -8.99 6.66
CA GLU A 45 25.68 -8.37 7.26
C GLU A 45 24.47 -8.36 6.31
N ALA A 46 24.68 -8.05 5.04
CA ALA A 46 23.62 -8.08 4.04
C ALA A 46 23.05 -9.49 3.82
N ILE A 47 23.92 -10.51 3.74
CA ILE A 47 23.49 -11.91 3.61
C ILE A 47 22.71 -12.35 4.85
N ALA A 48 23.21 -12.03 6.04
CA ALA A 48 22.51 -12.34 7.29
C ALA A 48 21.15 -11.66 7.32
N LEU A 49 21.06 -10.39 6.91
CA LEU A 49 19.80 -9.68 6.88
C LEU A 49 18.80 -10.38 5.94
N VAL A 50 19.18 -10.71 4.71
CA VAL A 50 18.32 -11.45 3.76
C VAL A 50 17.86 -12.80 4.30
N ALA A 51 18.68 -13.48 5.10
CA ALA A 51 18.33 -14.77 5.69
C ALA A 51 17.39 -14.66 6.91
N LEU A 52 17.38 -13.52 7.60
CA LEU A 52 16.72 -13.36 8.90
C LEU A 52 15.34 -12.69 8.84
N HIS A 53 14.98 -12.08 7.72
CA HIS A 53 13.67 -11.47 7.54
C HIS A 53 13.09 -11.76 6.15
N ASP A 54 11.77 -11.76 6.06
CA ASP A 54 11.07 -11.78 4.78
C ASP A 54 10.97 -10.35 4.24
N ARG A 55 11.64 -10.08 3.12
CA ARG A 55 11.65 -8.77 2.46
C ARG A 55 10.25 -8.28 2.05
N MET A 56 9.28 -9.18 1.84
CA MET A 56 7.92 -8.81 1.41
C MET A 56 7.03 -8.39 2.58
N THR A 57 7.27 -8.90 3.79
CA THR A 57 6.37 -8.74 4.94
C THR A 57 7.02 -8.07 6.15
N GLU A 58 8.34 -7.94 6.16
CA GLU A 58 9.11 -7.43 7.29
C GLU A 58 10.10 -6.34 6.88
N GLN A 59 10.49 -5.52 7.85
CA GLN A 59 11.41 -4.41 7.64
C GLN A 59 12.53 -4.45 8.69
N HIS A 60 13.76 -4.17 8.24
CA HIS A 60 14.90 -3.99 9.14
C HIS A 60 14.83 -2.66 9.88
N PHE A 61 14.99 -2.69 11.20
CA PHE A 61 15.08 -1.51 12.05
C PHE A 61 16.45 -1.46 12.73
N PRO A 62 17.38 -0.61 12.26
CA PRO A 62 18.71 -0.46 12.88
C PRO A 62 18.64 0.04 14.33
N ASN A 63 17.62 0.84 14.64
CA ASN A 63 17.35 1.38 15.97
C ASN A 63 15.92 1.01 16.41
N PRO A 64 15.65 0.94 17.72
CA PRO A 64 14.29 0.72 18.23
C PRO A 64 13.30 1.76 17.69
N ILE A 65 12.08 1.30 17.34
CA ILE A 65 10.98 2.16 16.90
C ILE A 65 10.57 3.07 18.06
N GLN A 66 10.52 4.38 17.80
CA GLN A 66 10.12 5.39 18.81
C GLN A 66 8.64 5.81 18.70
N SER A 67 8.05 5.70 17.50
CA SER A 67 6.65 6.04 17.27
C SER A 67 6.07 5.22 16.12
N PHE A 68 4.77 4.91 16.22
CA PHE A 68 4.00 4.30 15.13
C PHE A 68 3.24 5.31 14.28
N SER A 69 3.26 6.59 14.64
CA SER A 69 2.52 7.63 13.93
C SER A 69 2.97 7.71 12.47
N PRO A 70 2.06 7.61 11.49
CA PRO A 70 2.41 7.87 10.10
C PRO A 70 2.65 9.37 9.92
N GLU A 71 3.80 9.74 9.35
CA GLU A 71 4.07 11.13 8.96
C GLU A 71 3.31 11.56 7.69
N ASN A 72 2.60 10.63 7.03
CA ASN A 72 1.98 10.88 5.74
C ASN A 72 0.57 11.47 5.87
N ILE A 73 0.42 12.67 5.31
CA ILE A 73 -0.85 13.29 4.96
C ILE A 73 -1.45 12.49 3.79
N PRO A 74 -2.77 12.21 3.77
CA PRO A 74 -3.41 11.57 2.63
C PRO A 74 -3.05 12.30 1.32
N ALA A 75 -2.57 11.55 0.33
CA ALA A 75 -2.28 12.13 -0.97
C ALA A 75 -3.57 12.74 -1.55
N PRO A 76 -3.51 13.94 -2.15
CA PRO A 76 -4.68 14.51 -2.80
C PRO A 76 -5.15 13.56 -3.90
N LEU A 77 -6.48 13.42 -4.01
CA LEU A 77 -7.07 12.62 -5.08
C LEU A 77 -6.58 13.14 -6.44
N HIS A 78 -6.16 12.22 -7.30
CA HIS A 78 -5.90 12.55 -8.70
C HIS A 78 -7.19 13.12 -9.32
N GLY A 79 -7.03 14.14 -10.18
CA GLY A 79 -8.15 14.75 -10.88
C GLY A 79 -8.90 13.74 -11.76
N PRO A 80 -10.14 14.08 -12.18
CA PRO A 80 -10.94 13.19 -13.01
C PRO A 80 -10.26 12.92 -14.36
N ILE A 81 -10.46 11.71 -14.90
CA ILE A 81 -9.92 11.28 -16.20
C ILE A 81 -10.71 11.96 -17.30
N ASN A 82 -10.05 12.75 -18.15
CA ASN A 82 -10.70 13.73 -19.02
C ASN A 82 -11.28 13.15 -20.33
N ILE A 83 -12.14 12.13 -20.21
CA ILE A 83 -12.78 11.44 -21.34
C ILE A 83 -13.62 12.38 -22.21
N LEU A 84 -14.24 13.42 -21.65
CA LEU A 84 -15.08 14.35 -22.42
C LEU A 84 -14.27 15.17 -23.43
N ALA A 85 -13.05 15.59 -23.08
CA ALA A 85 -12.22 16.40 -23.98
C ALA A 85 -11.25 15.55 -24.81
N GLU A 86 -10.73 14.46 -24.23
CA GLU A 86 -9.63 13.67 -24.82
C GLU A 86 -10.10 12.29 -25.31
N GLY A 87 -11.36 11.94 -25.06
CA GLY A 87 -11.96 10.68 -25.49
C GLY A 87 -11.28 9.46 -24.89
N ARG A 88 -11.23 8.39 -25.68
CA ARG A 88 -10.62 7.09 -25.33
C ARG A 88 -9.16 7.21 -24.91
N ALA A 89 -8.41 8.16 -25.48
CA ALA A 89 -6.99 8.33 -25.20
C ALA A 89 -6.72 8.72 -23.73
N ALA A 90 -7.62 9.49 -23.10
CA ALA A 90 -7.50 9.80 -21.67
C ALA A 90 -7.66 8.54 -20.80
N LEU A 91 -8.58 7.64 -21.17
CA LEU A 91 -8.79 6.40 -20.44
C LEU A 91 -7.65 5.40 -20.69
N GLU A 92 -7.09 5.33 -21.90
CA GLU A 92 -5.89 4.53 -22.20
C GLU A 92 -4.69 4.97 -21.37
N LYS A 93 -4.45 6.28 -21.29
CA LYS A 93 -3.39 6.85 -20.46
C LYS A 93 -3.58 6.46 -18.99
N ALA A 94 -4.80 6.64 -18.48
CA ALA A 94 -5.13 6.26 -17.10
C ALA A 94 -4.96 4.75 -16.86
N ASN A 95 -5.35 3.90 -17.83
CA ASN A 95 -5.19 2.44 -17.76
C ASN A 95 -3.72 2.04 -17.58
N GLN A 96 -2.81 2.70 -18.29
CA GLN A 96 -1.36 2.45 -18.19
C GLN A 96 -0.76 3.03 -16.90
N GLU A 97 -1.06 4.28 -16.55
CA GLU A 97 -0.48 4.97 -15.40
C GLU A 97 -0.95 4.38 -14.06
N LEU A 98 -2.22 3.96 -13.99
CA LEU A 98 -2.84 3.43 -12.78
C LEU A 98 -2.85 1.90 -12.73
N GLY A 99 -2.45 1.22 -13.80
CA GLY A 99 -2.42 -0.25 -13.88
C GLY A 99 -3.82 -0.87 -13.79
N LEU A 100 -4.81 -0.31 -14.48
CA LEU A 100 -6.20 -0.76 -14.40
C LEU A 100 -6.46 -2.09 -15.13
N ALA A 101 -5.55 -2.51 -16.02
CA ALA A 101 -5.65 -3.74 -16.80
C ALA A 101 -6.94 -3.90 -17.62
N LEU A 102 -7.55 -2.79 -18.03
CA LEU A 102 -8.71 -2.76 -18.93
C LEU A 102 -8.28 -3.20 -20.34
N ASP A 103 -9.07 -4.08 -20.95
CA ASP A 103 -8.84 -4.49 -22.33
C ASP A 103 -9.40 -3.47 -23.34
N SER A 104 -9.23 -3.74 -24.64
CA SER A 104 -9.71 -2.80 -25.67
C SER A 104 -11.22 -2.63 -25.65
N TRP A 105 -11.98 -3.67 -25.32
CA TRP A 105 -13.44 -3.63 -25.28
C TRP A 105 -13.91 -2.80 -24.08
N ASP A 106 -13.29 -3.00 -22.91
CA ASP A 106 -13.56 -2.21 -21.70
C ASP A 106 -13.33 -0.71 -21.96
N LEU A 107 -12.20 -0.38 -22.59
CA LEU A 107 -11.84 1.00 -22.91
C LEU A 107 -12.89 1.65 -23.80
N ASP A 108 -13.39 0.94 -24.83
CA ASP A 108 -14.43 1.44 -25.71
C ASP A 108 -15.77 1.59 -24.98
N PHE A 109 -16.15 0.59 -24.19
CA PHE A 109 -17.40 0.56 -23.45
C PHE A 109 -17.47 1.69 -22.43
N TYR A 110 -16.45 1.85 -21.58
CA TYR A 110 -16.44 2.86 -20.54
C TYR A 110 -16.29 4.27 -21.11
N THR A 111 -15.47 4.45 -22.15
CA THR A 111 -15.39 5.73 -22.86
C THR A 111 -16.78 6.18 -23.32
N LYS A 112 -17.50 5.30 -24.04
CA LYS A 112 -18.85 5.59 -24.51
C LYS A 112 -19.80 5.87 -23.36
N ARG A 113 -19.74 5.06 -22.30
CA ARG A 113 -20.64 5.19 -21.14
C ARG A 113 -20.48 6.54 -20.44
N PHE A 114 -19.26 6.99 -20.20
CA PHE A 114 -19.01 8.28 -19.55
C PHE A 114 -19.34 9.48 -20.46
N GLN A 115 -19.19 9.34 -21.78
CA GLN A 115 -19.66 10.34 -22.74
C GLN A 115 -21.19 10.46 -22.75
N GLU A 116 -21.93 9.35 -22.71
CA GLU A 116 -23.40 9.37 -22.58
C GLU A 116 -23.87 10.02 -21.28
N LEU A 117 -23.12 9.81 -20.19
CA LEU A 117 -23.39 10.43 -18.89
C LEU A 117 -22.93 11.90 -18.81
N GLN A 118 -22.28 12.41 -19.86
CA GLN A 118 -21.75 13.78 -19.93
C GLN A 118 -20.87 14.17 -18.74
N ARG A 119 -20.05 13.23 -18.24
CA ARG A 119 -19.11 13.50 -17.14
C ARG A 119 -17.84 12.69 -17.28
N ASN A 120 -16.76 13.20 -16.70
CA ASN A 120 -15.50 12.48 -16.56
C ASN A 120 -15.55 11.50 -15.37
N PRO A 121 -15.00 10.28 -15.47
CA PRO A 121 -14.82 9.41 -14.31
C PRO A 121 -13.77 9.95 -13.35
N SER A 122 -14.01 9.74 -12.07
CA SER A 122 -12.95 9.86 -11.06
C SER A 122 -12.02 8.64 -11.12
N THR A 123 -10.81 8.79 -10.57
CA THR A 123 -9.87 7.68 -10.41
C THR A 123 -10.45 6.53 -9.59
N VAL A 124 -11.25 6.85 -8.56
CA VAL A 124 -11.90 5.84 -7.71
C VAL A 124 -12.89 5.00 -8.52
N GLU A 125 -13.73 5.63 -9.34
CA GLU A 125 -14.66 4.91 -10.23
C GLU A 125 -13.90 4.06 -11.25
N ALA A 126 -12.78 4.55 -11.80
CA ALA A 126 -11.99 3.78 -12.74
C ALA A 126 -11.39 2.51 -12.11
N PHE A 127 -10.92 2.59 -10.86
CA PHE A 127 -10.48 1.41 -10.10
C PHE A 127 -11.64 0.46 -9.78
N ASP A 128 -12.79 0.97 -9.36
CA ASP A 128 -13.96 0.15 -9.05
C ASP A 128 -14.43 -0.65 -10.28
N LEU A 129 -14.50 0.01 -11.44
CA LEU A 129 -14.84 -0.62 -12.71
C LEU A 129 -13.81 -1.68 -13.11
N ALA A 130 -12.51 -1.39 -12.97
CA ALA A 130 -11.44 -2.31 -13.31
C ALA A 130 -11.41 -3.57 -12.43
N GLN A 131 -11.82 -3.48 -11.16
CA GLN A 131 -11.86 -4.62 -10.24
C GLN A 131 -13.17 -5.42 -10.32
N SER A 132 -14.19 -4.89 -11.00
CA SER A 132 -15.51 -5.52 -11.14
C SER A 132 -15.67 -6.34 -12.42
N ASN A 133 -14.79 -6.16 -13.41
CA ASN A 133 -14.84 -6.88 -14.69
C ASN A 133 -13.96 -8.14 -14.68
#